data_AF-A0A7X8Z2J6-F1
#
_entry.id   AF-A0A7X8Z2J6-F1
#
_cell.length_a   1.000
_cell.length_b   1.000
_cell.length_c   1.000
_cell.angle_alpha   90.00
_cell.angle_beta   90.00
_cell.angle_gamma   90.00
#
_symmetry.space_group_name_H-M   'P 1'
#
loop_
_entity.id
_entity.type
_entity.pdbx_description
1 polymer ?
#
loop_
_entity_poly.entity_id
_entity_poly.type
_entity_poly.pdbx_seq_one_letter_code
_entity_poly.pdbx_strand_id
1 'polypeptide(L)'
;MGLTIHYELHSNERSSSRVRELVARLRGRALDLPFEQVDEIVELSGPACDCDRYDREHPHRWLLNQAARHVADPERKGYSYPVCPVEVIAFSTRPGRGCEEANFGLCRYPAYIETAAGLRPGVCRKIRTGLRALQTNWLGPAAGQ
;
A
#
# COMPACT_ATOMS: atom_id res chain seq x y z
N MET A 1 -7.34 1.39 -24.84
CA MET A 1 -5.99 1.82 -24.43
C MET A 1 -6.14 2.70 -23.19
N GLY A 2 -5.67 2.27 -22.02
CA GLY A 2 -5.74 3.02 -20.77
C GLY A 2 -4.44 3.76 -20.46
N LEU A 3 -4.51 4.85 -19.70
CA LEU A 3 -3.35 5.55 -19.14
C LEU A 3 -3.13 5.05 -17.71
N THR A 4 -1.88 4.71 -17.38
CA THR A 4 -1.47 4.36 -16.02
C THR A 4 -0.53 5.43 -15.47
N ILE A 5 -0.82 5.92 -14.26
CA ILE A 5 0.05 6.84 -13.53
C ILE A 5 0.62 6.09 -12.33
N HIS A 6 1.95 6.05 -12.25
CA HIS A 6 2.66 5.56 -11.07
C HIS A 6 3.08 6.74 -10.22
N TYR A 7 2.80 6.67 -8.92
CA TYR A 7 3.22 7.69 -7.96
C TYR A 7 3.60 7.05 -6.62
N GLU A 8 4.39 7.80 -5.85
CA GLU A 8 4.69 7.48 -4.46
C GLU A 8 4.52 8.74 -3.62
N LEU A 9 3.92 8.57 -2.43
CA LEU A 9 3.76 9.64 -1.45
C LEU A 9 4.68 9.38 -0.27
N HIS A 10 5.49 10.38 0.07
CA HIS A 10 6.49 10.31 1.13
C HIS A 10 6.21 11.37 2.18
N SER A 11 6.36 11.00 3.45
CA SER A 11 6.33 11.93 4.58
C SER A 11 7.36 11.49 5.62
N ASN A 12 7.99 12.46 6.27
CA ASN A 12 8.88 12.22 7.41
C ASN A 12 8.12 12.24 8.75
N GLU A 13 6.80 12.46 8.71
CA GLU A 13 5.95 12.50 9.89
C GLU A 13 5.90 11.13 10.57
N ARG A 14 5.97 11.14 11.91
CA ARG A 14 5.97 9.93 12.73
C ARG A 14 4.72 9.80 13.60
N SER A 15 4.01 10.91 13.81
CA SER A 15 2.76 10.91 14.56
C SER A 15 1.59 10.49 13.67
N SER A 16 0.88 9.43 14.05
CA SER A 16 -0.34 9.00 13.36
C SER A 16 -1.38 10.11 13.27
N SER A 17 -1.48 11.00 14.28
CA SER A 17 -2.41 12.14 14.22
C SER A 17 -2.05 13.14 13.11
N ARG A 18 -0.77 13.44 12.94
CA ARG A 18 -0.30 14.34 11.88
C ARG A 18 -0.38 13.69 10.50
N VAL A 19 -0.13 12.37 10.42
CA VAL A 19 -0.36 11.61 9.18
C VAL A 19 -1.84 11.65 8.80
N ARG A 20 -2.76 11.44 9.75
CA ARG A 20 -4.20 11.57 9.52
C ARG A 20 -4.59 12.95 9.00
N GLU A 21 -4.05 14.02 9.58
CA GLU A 21 -4.28 15.39 9.09
C GLU A 21 -3.77 15.59 7.65
N LEU A 22 -2.60 15.03 7.31
CA LEU A 22 -2.05 15.08 5.95
C LEU A 22 -2.96 14.36 4.95
N VAL A 23 -3.40 13.14 5.28
CA VAL A 23 -4.28 12.35 4.42
C VAL A 23 -5.67 13.00 4.31
N ALA A 24 -6.19 13.58 5.40
CA ALA A 24 -7.44 14.34 5.38
C ALA A 24 -7.36 15.57 4.47
N ARG A 25 -6.25 16.31 4.51
CA ARG A 25 -6.03 17.42 3.58
C ARG A 25 -5.91 16.95 2.14
N LEU A 26 -5.23 15.83 1.89
CA LEU A 26 -5.12 15.25 0.54
C LEU A 26 -6.51 14.82 0.02
N ARG A 27 -7.32 14.19 0.86
CA ARG A 27 -8.71 13.85 0.55
C ARG A 27 -9.55 15.09 0.26
N GLY A 28 -9.40 16.15 1.05
CA GLY A 28 -10.06 17.43 0.79
C GLY A 28 -9.76 17.96 -0.61
N ARG A 29 -8.50 17.85 -1.07
CA ARG A 29 -8.13 18.19 -2.45
C ARG A 29 -8.69 17.22 -3.49
N ALA A 30 -8.81 15.94 -3.17
CA ALA A 30 -9.45 14.97 -4.06
C ALA A 30 -10.94 15.29 -4.24
N LEU A 31 -11.64 15.73 -3.19
CA LEU A 31 -13.05 16.15 -3.29
C LEU A 31 -13.26 17.39 -4.18
N ASP A 32 -12.24 18.23 -4.35
CA ASP A 32 -12.26 19.37 -5.27
C ASP A 32 -12.06 18.95 -6.75
N LEU A 33 -11.65 17.71 -7.00
CA LEU A 33 -11.35 17.17 -8.34
C LEU A 33 -12.51 16.33 -8.88
N PRO A 34 -12.62 16.16 -10.22
CA PRO A 34 -13.74 15.45 -10.83
C PRO A 34 -13.60 13.91 -10.75
N PHE A 35 -13.31 13.37 -9.57
CA PHE A 35 -13.43 11.94 -9.33
C PHE A 35 -14.92 11.55 -9.31
N GLU A 36 -15.26 10.39 -9.86
CA GLU A 36 -16.60 9.80 -9.75
C GLU A 36 -16.96 9.47 -8.29
N GLN A 37 -15.97 9.02 -7.51
CA GLN A 37 -16.15 8.68 -6.10
C GLN A 37 -14.88 8.98 -5.31
N VAL A 38 -15.04 9.49 -4.08
CA VAL A 38 -13.96 9.66 -3.09
C VAL A 38 -14.46 9.10 -1.76
N ASP A 39 -13.92 7.94 -1.37
CA ASP A 39 -14.36 7.24 -0.17
C ASP A 39 -13.79 7.87 1.10
N GLU A 40 -14.34 7.46 2.25
CA GLU A 40 -13.84 7.87 3.56
C GLU A 40 -12.43 7.35 3.84
N ILE A 41 -11.77 8.01 4.80
CA ILE A 41 -10.44 7.59 5.25
C ILE A 41 -10.57 6.32 6.08
N VAL A 42 -9.73 5.35 5.74
CA VAL A 42 -9.58 4.08 6.43
C VAL A 42 -8.27 4.09 7.20
N GLU A 43 -8.31 3.62 8.44
CA GLU A 43 -7.15 3.45 9.31
C GLU A 43 -7.04 1.99 9.75
N LEU A 44 -5.98 1.33 9.30
CA LEU A 44 -5.68 -0.06 9.64
C LEU A 44 -4.37 -0.12 10.41
N SER A 45 -4.26 -1.08 11.33
CA SER A 45 -3.07 -1.28 12.12
C SER A 45 -2.82 -2.76 12.43
N GLY A 46 -1.54 -3.11 12.53
CA GLY A 46 -1.10 -4.44 12.90
C GLY A 46 -1.66 -5.52 11.97
N PRO A 47 -2.30 -6.58 12.50
CA PRO A 47 -2.81 -7.67 11.67
C PRO A 47 -3.88 -7.27 10.64
N ALA A 48 -4.55 -6.12 10.81
CA ALA A 48 -5.52 -5.63 9.84
C ALA A 48 -4.88 -5.12 8.54
N CYS A 49 -3.56 -4.96 8.51
CA CYS A 49 -2.80 -4.54 7.34
C CYS A 49 -2.31 -5.71 6.47
N ASP A 50 -2.57 -6.95 6.88
CA ASP A 50 -2.10 -8.16 6.22
C ASP A 50 -3.12 -8.62 5.17
N CYS A 51 -2.83 -8.38 3.89
CA CYS A 51 -3.77 -8.69 2.80
C CYS A 51 -4.04 -10.19 2.63
N ASP A 52 -3.09 -11.05 3.02
CA ASP A 52 -3.21 -12.51 2.89
C ASP A 52 -4.24 -13.10 3.87
N ARG A 53 -4.66 -12.32 4.88
CA ARG A 53 -5.73 -12.71 5.81
C ARG A 53 -7.13 -12.55 5.26
N TYR A 54 -7.27 -11.88 4.12
CA TYR A 54 -8.56 -11.48 3.59
C TYR A 54 -8.87 -12.20 2.27
N ASP A 55 -10.13 -12.63 2.13
CA ASP A 55 -10.65 -13.16 0.87
C ASP A 55 -10.68 -12.10 -0.23
N ARG A 56 -10.98 -12.53 -1.46
CA ARG A 56 -10.94 -11.63 -2.63
C ARG A 56 -11.94 -10.48 -2.58
N GLU A 57 -12.99 -10.60 -1.78
CA GLU A 57 -14.14 -9.70 -1.76
C GLU A 57 -14.03 -8.67 -0.63
N HIS A 58 -13.06 -8.83 0.26
CA HIS A 58 -12.83 -7.89 1.35
C HIS A 58 -12.60 -6.46 0.83
N PRO A 59 -13.31 -5.45 1.38
CA PRO A 59 -13.38 -4.10 0.82
C PRO A 59 -12.03 -3.39 0.74
N HIS A 60 -11.08 -3.71 1.63
CA HIS A 60 -9.76 -3.09 1.65
C HIS A 60 -8.67 -3.91 0.97
N ARG A 61 -9.00 -5.04 0.33
CA ARG A 61 -7.98 -5.93 -0.23
C ARG A 61 -7.19 -5.28 -1.35
N TRP A 62 -7.85 -4.50 -2.20
CA TRP A 62 -7.18 -3.78 -3.27
C TRP A 62 -6.18 -2.76 -2.73
N LEU A 63 -6.61 -1.92 -1.79
CA LEU A 63 -5.75 -0.99 -1.04
C LEU A 63 -4.54 -1.70 -0.42
N LEU A 64 -4.77 -2.79 0.32
CA LEU A 64 -3.69 -3.51 1.02
C LEU A 64 -2.71 -4.19 0.06
N ASN A 65 -3.20 -4.72 -1.07
CA ASN A 65 -2.35 -5.29 -2.10
C ASN A 65 -1.41 -4.25 -2.72
N GLN A 66 -1.91 -3.03 -2.97
CA GLN A 66 -1.05 -1.94 -3.44
C GLN A 66 -0.10 -1.45 -2.35
N ALA A 67 -0.54 -1.43 -1.09
CA ALA A 67 0.29 -1.02 0.04
C ALA A 67 1.42 -2.03 0.34
N ALA A 68 1.30 -3.30 -0.06
CA ALA A 68 2.35 -4.28 0.12
C ALA A 68 3.59 -3.94 -0.70
N ARG A 69 4.76 -3.94 -0.07
CA ARG A 69 6.05 -3.71 -0.74
C ARG A 69 6.87 -4.98 -0.78
N HIS A 70 7.92 -4.98 -1.60
CA HIS A 70 8.89 -6.06 -1.64
C HIS A 70 10.27 -5.55 -1.27
N VAL A 71 10.97 -6.32 -0.44
CA VAL A 71 12.38 -6.07 -0.11
C VAL A 71 13.22 -7.19 -0.70
N ALA A 72 14.28 -6.83 -1.42
CA ALA A 72 15.18 -7.82 -2.00
C ALA A 72 15.93 -8.60 -0.91
N ASP A 73 16.17 -9.89 -1.16
CA ASP A 73 17.07 -10.67 -0.32
C ASP A 73 18.52 -10.19 -0.53
N PRO A 74 19.22 -9.72 0.52
CA PRO A 74 20.59 -9.24 0.40
C PRO A 74 21.59 -10.33 0.02
N GLU A 75 21.28 -11.61 0.24
CA GLU A 75 22.17 -12.75 -0.04
C GLU A 75 21.74 -13.53 -1.29
N ARG A 76 20.45 -13.49 -1.67
CA ARG A 76 19.90 -14.25 -2.81
C ARG A 76 19.38 -13.33 -3.90
N LYS A 77 20.20 -13.08 -4.91
CA LYS A 77 19.83 -12.26 -6.09
C LYS A 77 18.58 -12.83 -6.78
N GLY A 78 17.64 -11.95 -7.11
CA GLY A 78 16.37 -12.30 -7.76
C GLY A 78 15.30 -12.83 -6.81
N TYR A 79 15.57 -12.87 -5.51
CA TYR A 79 14.59 -13.21 -4.49
C TYR A 79 14.17 -11.96 -3.72
N SER A 80 12.90 -11.87 -3.34
CA SER A 80 12.36 -10.79 -2.53
C SER A 80 11.30 -11.32 -1.57
N TYR A 81 11.05 -10.55 -0.51
CA TYR A 81 10.05 -10.87 0.49
C TYR A 81 8.97 -9.79 0.49
N PRO A 82 7.68 -10.17 0.54
CA PRO A 82 6.61 -9.21 0.75
C PRO A 82 6.75 -8.60 2.15
N VAL A 83 6.41 -7.32 2.25
CA VAL A 83 6.38 -6.57 3.50
C VAL A 83 5.05 -5.86 3.58
N CYS A 84 4.19 -6.37 4.47
CA CYS A 84 2.95 -5.68 4.83
C CYS A 84 3.26 -4.46 5.70
N PRO A 85 2.52 -3.35 5.53
CA PRO A 85 2.61 -2.24 6.46
C PRO A 85 2.14 -2.66 7.85
N VAL A 86 2.61 -1.95 8.88
CA VAL A 86 2.12 -2.07 10.26
C VAL A 86 1.00 -1.07 10.56
N GLU A 87 0.83 -0.07 9.71
CA GLU A 87 -0.19 0.96 9.79
C GLU A 87 -0.46 1.52 8.40
N VAL A 88 -1.74 1.69 8.07
CA VAL A 88 -2.23 2.27 6.81
C VAL A 88 -3.21 3.37 7.16
N ILE A 89 -3.01 4.57 6.64
CA ILE A 89 -3.98 5.67 6.70
C ILE A 89 -4.17 6.13 5.26
N ALA A 90 -5.32 5.81 4.67
CA ALA A 90 -5.56 6.00 3.24
C ALA A 90 -7.04 6.17 2.92
N PHE A 91 -7.34 6.63 1.70
CA PHE A 91 -8.69 6.61 1.14
C PHE A 91 -8.63 6.14 -0.31
N SER A 92 -9.74 5.58 -0.77
CA SER A 92 -9.90 5.12 -2.14
C SER A 92 -10.66 6.16 -2.97
N THR A 93 -10.39 6.21 -4.27
CA THR A 93 -11.19 6.97 -5.23
C THR A 93 -11.52 6.13 -6.45
N ARG A 94 -12.64 6.45 -7.10
CA ARG A 94 -12.91 6.06 -8.48
C ARG A 94 -12.79 7.30 -9.36
N PRO A 95 -11.76 7.43 -10.19
CA PRO A 95 -11.62 8.58 -11.10
C PRO A 95 -12.71 8.72 -12.13
N GLY A 96 -13.25 7.62 -12.63
CA GLY A 96 -14.31 7.68 -13.61
C GLY A 96 -14.77 6.30 -14.03
N ARG A 97 -15.87 6.29 -14.79
CA ARG A 97 -16.50 5.07 -15.25
C ARG A 97 -15.51 4.24 -16.07
N GLY A 98 -15.39 2.97 -15.70
CA GLY A 98 -14.47 2.03 -16.34
C GLY A 98 -13.05 2.08 -15.77
N CYS A 99 -12.70 3.02 -14.90
CA CYS A 99 -11.41 3.00 -14.23
C CYS A 99 -11.41 2.02 -13.04
N GLU A 100 -10.24 1.45 -12.75
CA GLU A 100 -10.01 0.83 -11.45
C GLU A 100 -9.92 1.87 -10.34
N GLU A 101 -9.94 1.38 -9.11
CA GLU A 101 -9.82 2.19 -7.90
C GLU A 101 -8.39 2.71 -7.71
N ALA A 102 -8.29 4.00 -7.35
CA ALA A 102 -7.07 4.64 -6.85
C ALA A 102 -7.00 4.59 -5.34
N ASN A 103 -5.79 4.43 -4.79
CA ASN A 103 -5.56 4.48 -3.36
C ASN A 103 -4.59 5.59 -3.02
N PHE A 104 -4.98 6.54 -2.18
CA PHE A 104 -4.12 7.63 -1.74
C PHE A 104 -3.92 7.57 -0.23
N GLY A 105 -2.68 7.57 0.23
CA GLY A 105 -2.40 7.53 1.65
C GLY A 105 -0.93 7.39 2.00
N LEU A 106 -0.70 7.12 3.27
CA LEU A 106 0.62 6.88 3.84
C LEU A 106 0.62 5.57 4.61
N CYS A 107 1.74 4.86 4.54
CA CYS A 107 1.97 3.60 5.23
C CYS A 107 3.21 3.69 6.11
N ARG A 108 3.14 3.04 7.26
CA ARG A 108 4.32 2.74 8.08
C ARG A 108 4.66 1.28 7.93
N TYR A 109 5.93 0.99 7.65
CA TYR A 109 6.43 -0.36 7.48
C TYR A 109 7.26 -0.79 8.68
N PRO A 110 7.36 -2.09 8.96
CA PRO A 110 8.25 -2.56 10.00
C PRO A 110 9.70 -2.25 9.61
N ALA A 111 10.54 -1.88 10.57
CA ALA A 111 11.95 -1.60 10.31
C ALA A 111 12.73 -2.85 9.87
N TYR A 112 12.23 -4.03 10.27
CA TYR A 112 12.81 -5.33 9.97
C TYR A 112 11.70 -6.35 9.69
N ILE A 113 11.98 -7.29 8.81
CA ILE A 113 11.20 -8.53 8.67
C ILE A 113 12.05 -9.71 9.14
N GLU A 114 11.37 -10.76 9.61
CA GLU A 114 11.99 -12.04 9.91
C GLU A 114 11.72 -13.01 8.78
N THR A 115 12.77 -13.62 8.24
CA THR A 115 12.68 -14.59 7.15
C THR A 115 13.45 -15.85 7.54
N ALA A 116 13.09 -17.00 6.96
CA ALA A 116 13.95 -18.17 7.06
C ALA A 116 15.34 -17.84 6.46
N ALA A 117 16.41 -18.18 7.17
CA ALA A 117 17.78 -17.93 6.74
C ALA A 117 18.21 -18.99 5.70
N GLY A 118 17.78 -18.81 4.46
CA GLY A 118 18.20 -19.64 3.33
C GLY A 118 17.96 -21.15 3.55
N LEU A 119 19.00 -21.95 3.32
CA LEU A 119 18.96 -23.43 3.32
C LEU A 119 19.11 -24.09 4.71
N ARG A 120 19.19 -23.32 5.80
CA ARG A 120 19.36 -23.88 7.16
C ARG A 120 18.01 -23.90 7.88
N PRO A 121 17.37 -25.07 8.04
CA PRO A 121 16.11 -25.18 8.75
C PRO A 121 16.26 -24.67 10.19
N GLY A 122 15.31 -23.85 10.66
CA GLY A 122 15.25 -23.40 12.05
C GLY A 122 16.05 -22.13 12.38
N VAL A 123 16.77 -21.53 11.44
CA VAL A 123 17.43 -20.23 11.66
C VAL A 123 16.59 -19.12 11.03
N CYS A 124 16.13 -18.16 11.83
CA CYS A 124 15.50 -16.94 11.33
C CYS A 124 16.55 -15.82 11.16
N ARG A 125 16.46 -15.08 10.05
CA ARG A 125 17.26 -13.88 9.78
C ARG A 125 16.38 -12.65 9.85
N LYS A 126 16.91 -11.57 10.41
CA LYS A 126 16.32 -10.23 10.32
C LYS A 126 16.85 -9.50 9.10
N ILE A 127 15.95 -9.06 8.22
CA ILE A 127 16.28 -8.20 7.07
C ILE A 127 15.75 -6.81 7.37
N ARG A 128 16.61 -5.79 7.27
CA ARG A 128 16.20 -4.39 7.37
C ARG A 128 15.42 -3.99 6.12
N THR A 129 14.22 -3.43 6.28
CA THR A 129 13.33 -3.15 5.14
C THR A 129 13.75 -1.90 4.36
N GLY A 130 14.16 -0.84 5.07
CA GLY A 130 14.48 0.46 4.45
C GLY A 130 13.29 1.20 3.85
N LEU A 131 12.07 0.67 3.99
CA LEU A 131 10.86 1.21 3.39
C LEU A 131 10.39 2.47 4.13
N ARG A 132 9.98 3.48 3.36
CA ARG A 132 9.53 4.79 3.89
C ARG A 132 8.20 5.31 3.31
N ALA A 133 7.58 4.62 2.35
CA ALA A 133 6.44 5.17 1.60
C ALA A 133 5.46 4.14 1.02
N LEU A 134 4.24 4.61 0.79
CA LEU A 134 3.22 3.94 -0.01
C LEU A 134 3.60 4.08 -1.51
N GLN A 135 3.58 2.95 -2.24
CA GLN A 135 3.63 2.92 -3.71
C GLN A 135 2.29 2.37 -4.19
N THR A 136 1.66 3.02 -5.16
CA THR A 136 0.38 2.55 -5.70
C THR A 136 0.44 2.50 -7.22
N ASN A 137 -0.07 1.40 -7.77
CA ASN A 137 -0.16 1.16 -9.20
C ASN A 137 -1.62 1.26 -9.64
N TRP A 138 -1.84 1.94 -10.76
CA TRP A 138 -3.13 2.08 -11.43
C TRP A 138 -3.20 1.13 -12.62
N LEU A 139 -4.15 0.20 -12.69
CA LEU A 139 -4.46 -0.46 -13.98
C LEU A 139 -5.72 0.19 -14.55
N GLY A 140 -5.63 0.74 -15.76
CA GLY A 140 -6.82 1.18 -16.50
C GLY A 140 -7.58 -0.05 -17.02
N PRO A 141 -8.86 0.09 -17.43
CA PRO A 141 -9.62 -1.03 -17.94
C PRO A 141 -8.91 -1.65 -19.15
N ALA A 142 -8.69 -2.96 -19.09
CA ALA A 142 -8.52 -3.74 -20.29
C ALA A 142 -9.83 -3.61 -21.09
N ALA A 143 -9.75 -2.93 -22.23
CA ALA A 143 -10.88 -2.82 -23.14
C ALA A 143 -11.27 -4.23 -23.58
N GLY A 144 -12.42 -4.71 -23.09
CA GLY A 144 -13.11 -5.83 -23.69
C GLY A 144 -13.72 -5.39 -25.01
N GLN A 145 -13.17 -5.91 -26.10
CA GLN A 145 -13.89 -6.29 -27.31
C GLN A 145 -13.38 -7.68 -27.72
#